data_AF-A3JH46-F1
#
_entry.id   AF-A3JH46-F1
#
_cell.length_a   1.000
_cell.length_b   1.000
_cell.length_c   1.000
_cell.angle_alpha   90.00
_cell.angle_beta   90.00
_cell.angle_gamma   90.00
#
_symmetry.space_group_name_H-M   'P 1'
#
loop_
_entity.id
_entity.type
_entity.pdbx_description
1 polymer ?
#
loop_
_entity_poly.entity_id
_entity_poly.type
_entity_poly.pdbx_seq_one_letter_code
_entity_poly.pdbx_strand_id
1 'polypeptide(L)'
;MGERPSSIETIGSRVLALAQNDLIWHSLSQCFQNDDHDGVAGINLVEYTADTEAELTENVNRLIGRLDTLAGLPGECTGYSIAWGNQEVEKVWAMRKKAVGLLGNTQGEARPVAFVEDTAVPPENLADFIMDFRAVLDREGLSYGMFGHVDAGVLHVRPALDMKDPEQIKTVRRITDEVVGLVQQYGGLLWGEHGKGVRSEFSPAFFGDLYPELQEIKRAFDPYNQLNPGKIATTNDQQPLLAIDAVPTRGDHDRTIPVASWHYQSDAMYCNGNGACFNYDPNDAMCPSWKGTRERKHSPKGRASLIREWVRVLGEKGTNTQDLAQAEHRRLPFLHWFPRAWKTLRQRQGQYDFSHEVYDSMAGCLACKSCTGQCPVKVDVPEFRARFLHLYYGRYLRPPKDYFVGSLEFIIPLMSRQPFRWVYNSLMSASPVKWLLEHGAGMVDSPHIHHHRLAPRLDKLGVQWASPSRLLELTQAERRRSVVIAAGAGGDSGQALWRHPAL
;
A
#
# COMPACT_ATOMS: atom_id res chain seq x y z
N MET A 1 25.29 -9.01 -31.54
CA MET A 1 26.35 -8.83 -30.52
C MET A 1 26.68 -7.36 -30.18
N GLY A 2 26.07 -6.35 -30.81
CA GLY A 2 26.66 -5.00 -30.88
C GLY A 2 26.20 -3.91 -29.89
N GLU A 3 25.07 -4.07 -29.19
CA GLU A 3 24.53 -2.99 -28.35
C GLU A 3 24.78 -3.18 -26.85
N ARG A 4 24.68 -4.40 -26.30
CA ARG A 4 25.01 -4.74 -24.89
C ARG A 4 24.58 -3.67 -23.85
N PRO A 5 23.29 -3.32 -23.77
CA PRO A 5 22.79 -2.54 -22.65
C PRO A 5 22.97 -3.31 -21.34
N SER A 6 23.03 -2.57 -20.24
CA SER A 6 23.13 -3.12 -18.88
C SER A 6 21.80 -3.71 -18.41
N SER A 7 20.68 -3.15 -18.88
CA SER A 7 19.33 -3.64 -18.59
C SER A 7 18.34 -3.21 -19.66
N ILE A 8 17.35 -4.07 -19.96
CA ILE A 8 16.18 -3.72 -20.77
C ILE A 8 14.90 -4.14 -20.05
N GLU A 9 14.08 -3.16 -19.68
CA GLU A 9 12.76 -3.36 -19.08
C GLU A 9 11.64 -3.00 -20.04
N THR A 10 10.48 -3.63 -19.86
CA THR A 10 9.25 -3.19 -20.53
C THR A 10 8.12 -2.89 -19.53
N ILE A 11 7.29 -1.91 -19.88
CA ILE A 11 6.06 -1.56 -19.18
C ILE A 11 4.92 -1.48 -20.20
N GLY A 12 3.88 -2.32 -20.01
CA GLY A 12 2.68 -2.29 -20.86
C GLY A 12 1.72 -1.12 -20.55
N SER A 13 0.80 -0.88 -21.48
CA SER A 13 -0.17 0.25 -21.48
C SER A 13 -0.87 0.45 -20.14
N ARG A 14 -1.37 -0.62 -19.52
CA ARG A 14 -2.15 -0.53 -18.30
C ARG A 14 -1.32 -0.02 -17.11
N VAL A 15 -0.08 -0.47 -17.02
CA VAL A 15 0.85 -0.06 -15.96
C VAL A 15 1.29 1.38 -16.20
N LEU A 16 1.54 1.74 -17.46
CA LEU A 16 1.88 3.11 -17.86
C LEU A 16 0.75 4.10 -17.56
N ALA A 17 -0.50 3.75 -17.89
CA ALA A 17 -1.66 4.57 -17.59
C ALA A 17 -1.88 4.81 -16.09
N LEU A 18 -1.53 3.82 -15.24
CA LEU A 18 -1.56 4.01 -13.79
C LEU A 18 -0.46 4.98 -13.32
N ALA A 19 0.74 4.89 -13.90
CA ALA A 19 1.83 5.81 -13.61
C ALA A 19 1.48 7.24 -13.99
N GLN A 20 0.85 7.46 -15.16
CA GLN A 20 0.41 8.76 -15.67
C GLN A 20 -0.53 9.53 -14.73
N ASN A 21 -1.31 8.80 -13.93
CA ASN A 21 -2.25 9.37 -12.97
C ASN A 21 -1.64 9.60 -11.56
N ASP A 22 -0.36 9.26 -11.36
CA ASP A 22 0.35 9.46 -10.09
C ASP A 22 1.27 10.69 -10.16
N LEU A 23 1.49 11.32 -9.01
CA LEU A 23 2.35 12.52 -8.87
C LEU A 23 3.77 12.32 -9.45
N ILE A 24 4.28 11.09 -9.46
CA ILE A 24 5.61 10.78 -10.02
C ILE A 24 5.70 11.07 -11.52
N TRP A 25 4.57 11.02 -12.25
CA TRP A 25 4.55 11.32 -13.67
C TRP A 25 4.97 12.75 -13.98
N HIS A 26 4.59 13.72 -13.14
CA HIS A 26 4.94 15.13 -13.35
C HIS A 26 6.45 15.37 -13.35
N SER A 27 7.22 14.55 -12.63
CA SER A 27 8.69 14.66 -12.66
C SER A 27 9.34 14.10 -13.93
N LEU A 28 8.60 13.31 -14.71
CA LEU A 28 9.10 12.61 -15.89
C LEU A 28 8.35 12.96 -17.18
N SER A 29 7.26 13.71 -17.12
CA SER A 29 6.47 14.07 -18.30
C SER A 29 7.29 14.79 -19.37
N GLN A 30 8.39 15.44 -18.98
CA GLN A 30 9.37 16.04 -19.90
C GLN A 30 10.11 15.01 -20.75
N CYS A 31 10.28 13.78 -20.27
CA CYS A 31 10.83 12.65 -21.02
C CYS A 31 9.78 12.00 -21.96
N PHE A 32 8.56 12.51 -22.02
CA PHE A 32 7.46 11.95 -22.82
C PHE A 32 6.75 13.05 -23.64
N GLN A 33 7.42 14.17 -23.90
CA GLN A 33 6.84 15.45 -24.31
C GLN A 33 6.74 15.69 -25.82
N ASN A 34 6.75 14.66 -26.68
CA ASN A 34 6.45 14.88 -28.10
C ASN A 34 4.94 14.96 -28.35
N ASP A 35 4.55 15.92 -29.18
CA ASP A 35 3.17 16.42 -29.39
C ASP A 35 2.15 15.42 -30.01
N ASP A 36 2.54 14.15 -30.26
CA ASP A 36 1.72 13.13 -30.94
C ASP A 36 1.49 11.85 -30.11
N HIS A 37 1.72 11.91 -28.79
CA HIS A 37 1.72 10.72 -27.91
C HIS A 37 0.34 10.29 -27.37
N ASP A 38 -0.77 10.77 -27.94
CA ASP A 38 -2.11 10.21 -27.72
C ASP A 38 -2.20 8.80 -28.35
N GLY A 39 -1.49 7.83 -27.78
CA GLY A 39 -1.44 6.46 -28.31
C GLY A 39 -0.30 5.55 -27.83
N VAL A 40 0.64 6.01 -27.00
CA VAL A 40 1.75 5.15 -26.53
C VAL A 40 1.21 4.04 -25.61
N ALA A 41 1.15 2.82 -26.14
CA ALA A 41 0.61 1.64 -25.46
C ALA A 41 1.67 0.81 -24.71
N GLY A 42 2.92 1.27 -24.66
CA GLY A 42 3.99 0.62 -23.91
C GLY A 42 5.30 1.38 -24.04
N ILE A 43 6.22 1.17 -23.10
CA ILE A 43 7.56 1.76 -23.12
C ILE A 43 8.61 0.70 -22.80
N ASN A 44 9.77 0.82 -23.43
CA ASN A 44 10.97 0.08 -23.06
C ASN A 44 11.95 1.04 -22.38
N LEU A 45 12.52 0.60 -21.26
CA LEU A 45 13.57 1.34 -20.55
C LEU A 45 14.89 0.62 -20.81
N VAL A 46 15.84 1.32 -21.41
CA VAL A 46 17.16 0.76 -21.74
C VAL A 46 18.20 1.52 -20.94
N GLU A 47 18.99 0.80 -20.14
CA GLU A 47 20.05 1.38 -19.31
C GLU A 47 21.43 1.01 -19.86
N TYR A 48 22.35 1.98 -19.81
CA TYR A 48 23.76 1.79 -20.11
C TYR A 48 24.61 2.25 -18.94
N THR A 49 25.63 1.47 -18.62
CA THR A 49 26.68 1.81 -17.65
C THR A 49 28.03 1.57 -18.29
N ALA A 50 29.01 2.43 -18.00
CA ALA A 50 30.38 2.28 -18.46
C ALA A 50 31.37 2.86 -17.43
N ASP A 51 32.64 2.45 -17.51
CA ASP A 51 33.69 2.95 -16.61
C ASP A 51 34.14 4.37 -16.98
N THR A 52 33.86 4.83 -18.21
CA THR A 52 34.20 6.17 -18.70
C THR A 52 33.03 6.85 -19.41
N GLU A 53 32.97 8.19 -19.33
CA GLU A 53 31.92 8.98 -19.99
C GLU A 53 32.00 8.88 -21.53
N ALA A 54 33.20 8.74 -22.09
CA ALA A 54 33.40 8.56 -23.52
C ALA A 54 32.78 7.25 -24.02
N GLU A 55 33.03 6.14 -23.31
CA GLU A 55 32.45 4.83 -23.63
C GLU A 55 30.93 4.84 -23.45
N LEU A 56 30.41 5.44 -22.37
CA LEU A 56 28.97 5.57 -22.15
C LEU A 56 28.30 6.31 -23.31
N THR A 57 28.88 7.44 -23.70
CA THR A 57 28.38 8.28 -24.80
C THR A 57 28.38 7.52 -26.12
N GLU A 58 29.44 6.77 -26.41
CA GLU A 58 29.53 5.96 -27.62
C GLU A 58 28.45 4.87 -27.67
N ASN A 59 28.26 4.14 -26.56
CA ASN A 59 27.27 3.07 -26.47
C ASN A 59 25.84 3.60 -26.62
N VAL A 60 25.51 4.72 -25.96
CA VAL A 60 24.20 5.36 -26.09
C VAL A 60 23.97 5.88 -27.51
N ASN A 61 24.98 6.53 -28.12
CA ASN A 61 24.87 7.03 -29.50
C ASN A 61 24.68 5.91 -30.52
N ARG A 62 25.24 4.72 -30.29
CA ARG A 62 25.03 3.55 -31.15
C ARG A 62 23.57 3.11 -31.16
N LEU A 63 22.92 3.07 -29.99
CA LEU A 63 21.49 2.77 -29.90
C LEU A 63 20.65 3.89 -30.53
N ILE A 64 20.96 5.15 -30.25
CA ILE A 64 20.27 6.31 -30.84
C ILE A 64 20.30 6.25 -32.36
N GLY A 65 21.48 6.03 -32.96
CA GLY A 65 21.62 5.94 -34.41
C GLY A 65 20.76 4.83 -35.02
N ARG A 66 20.54 3.72 -34.31
CA ARG A 66 19.62 2.66 -34.74
C ARG A 66 18.16 3.07 -34.54
N LEU A 67 17.80 3.65 -33.39
CA LEU A 67 16.44 4.11 -33.13
C LEU A 67 16.01 5.19 -34.12
N ASP A 68 16.91 6.08 -34.54
CA ASP A 68 16.65 7.08 -35.57
C ASP A 68 16.30 6.45 -36.93
N THR A 69 16.88 5.28 -37.26
CA THR A 69 16.51 4.54 -38.49
C THR A 69 15.17 3.82 -38.38
N LEU A 70 14.69 3.57 -37.16
CA LEU A 70 13.44 2.87 -36.88
C LEU A 70 12.29 3.82 -36.52
N ALA A 71 12.61 5.07 -36.19
CA ALA A 71 11.65 6.07 -35.74
C ALA A 71 10.59 6.34 -36.81
N GLY A 72 9.32 6.21 -36.44
CA GLY A 72 8.17 6.44 -37.32
C GLY A 72 7.81 5.26 -38.23
N LEU A 73 8.54 4.15 -38.19
CA LEU A 73 8.12 2.92 -38.88
C LEU A 73 6.97 2.23 -38.12
N PRO A 74 5.90 1.80 -38.80
CA PRO A 74 4.78 1.11 -38.15
C PRO A 74 5.24 -0.16 -37.41
N GLY A 75 4.93 -0.25 -36.12
CA GLY A 75 5.24 -1.42 -35.29
C GLY A 75 6.66 -1.44 -34.70
N GLU A 76 7.47 -0.41 -34.96
CA GLU A 76 8.86 -0.31 -34.46
C GLU A 76 8.96 0.72 -33.33
N CYS A 77 9.59 1.88 -33.58
CA CYS A 77 9.84 2.92 -32.59
C CYS A 77 8.98 4.16 -32.90
N THR A 78 8.14 4.58 -31.95
CA THR A 78 7.39 5.85 -32.06
C THR A 78 8.21 7.07 -31.64
N GLY A 79 9.31 6.85 -30.92
CA GLY A 79 10.18 7.90 -30.39
C GLY A 79 10.94 7.43 -29.15
N TYR A 80 11.91 8.23 -28.70
CA TYR A 80 12.68 7.97 -27.49
C TYR A 80 13.00 9.27 -26.75
N SER A 81 13.44 9.14 -25.51
CA SER A 81 13.97 10.24 -24.70
C SER A 81 15.12 9.73 -23.84
N ILE A 82 16.05 10.63 -23.54
CA ILE A 82 17.30 10.29 -22.87
C ILE A 82 17.28 10.89 -21.47
N ALA A 83 17.49 10.04 -20.45
CA ALA A 83 17.78 10.47 -19.10
C ALA A 83 19.29 10.28 -18.86
N TRP A 84 20.00 11.37 -18.55
CA TRP A 84 21.45 11.34 -18.37
C TRP A 84 21.83 11.67 -16.92
N GLY A 85 22.79 10.93 -16.38
CA GLY A 85 23.28 11.10 -15.01
C GLY A 85 22.40 10.46 -13.94
N ASN A 86 23.00 10.22 -12.77
CA ASN A 86 22.37 9.42 -11.71
C ASN A 86 21.00 9.96 -11.26
N GLN A 87 20.83 11.28 -11.13
CA GLN A 87 19.58 11.87 -10.66
C GLN A 87 18.41 11.64 -11.62
N GLU A 88 18.61 11.76 -12.94
CA GLU A 88 17.52 11.56 -13.91
C GLU A 88 17.21 10.07 -14.08
N VAL A 89 18.24 9.23 -14.11
CA VAL A 89 18.10 7.77 -14.17
C VAL A 89 17.33 7.25 -12.95
N GLU A 90 17.65 7.72 -11.74
CA GLU A 90 16.93 7.36 -10.51
C GLU A 90 15.45 7.73 -10.57
N LYS A 91 15.06 8.85 -11.20
CA LYS A 91 13.65 9.22 -11.36
C LYS A 91 12.91 8.21 -12.25
N VAL A 92 13.50 7.82 -13.38
CA VAL A 92 12.92 6.83 -14.31
C VAL A 92 12.73 5.49 -13.62
N TRP A 93 13.75 5.01 -12.90
CA TRP A 93 13.67 3.77 -12.14
C TRP A 93 12.69 3.84 -10.96
N ALA A 94 12.59 4.99 -10.29
CA ALA A 94 11.59 5.20 -9.25
C ALA A 94 10.16 5.07 -9.81
N MET A 95 9.92 5.58 -11.02
CA MET A 95 8.64 5.39 -11.71
C MET A 95 8.39 3.92 -12.04
N ARG A 96 9.35 3.21 -12.64
CA ARG A 96 9.23 1.77 -12.93
C ARG A 96 8.89 0.94 -11.69
N LYS A 97 9.57 1.20 -10.57
CA LYS A 97 9.34 0.52 -9.28
C LYS A 97 7.97 0.86 -8.71
N LYS A 98 7.55 2.13 -8.77
CA LYS A 98 6.27 2.59 -8.22
C LYS A 98 5.07 2.11 -9.05
N ALA A 99 5.17 2.15 -10.39
CA ALA A 99 4.09 1.80 -11.30
C ALA A 99 3.57 0.36 -11.10
N VAL A 100 4.48 -0.59 -10.84
CA VAL A 100 4.11 -1.98 -10.50
C VAL A 100 3.35 -2.05 -9.18
N GLY A 101 3.73 -1.24 -8.19
CA GLY A 101 3.01 -1.13 -6.93
C GLY A 101 1.60 -0.55 -7.07
N LEU A 102 1.41 0.39 -8.01
CA LEU A 102 0.13 1.03 -8.30
C LEU A 102 -0.92 0.08 -8.87
N LEU A 103 -0.51 -1.01 -9.54
CA LEU A 103 -1.44 -2.08 -9.97
C LEU A 103 -2.29 -2.59 -8.79
N GLY A 104 -1.70 -2.69 -7.60
CA GLY A 104 -2.41 -3.13 -6.40
C GLY A 104 -3.51 -2.16 -5.93
N ASN A 105 -3.46 -0.89 -6.35
CA ASN A 105 -4.42 0.15 -6.00
C ASN A 105 -5.57 0.32 -7.03
N THR A 106 -5.80 -0.68 -7.88
CA THR A 106 -6.91 -0.67 -8.85
C THR A 106 -8.27 -0.57 -8.14
N GLN A 107 -9.22 0.19 -8.67
CA GLN A 107 -10.56 0.30 -8.08
C GLN A 107 -11.39 -0.96 -8.32
N GLY A 108 -12.29 -1.27 -7.38
CA GLY A 108 -13.18 -2.43 -7.46
C GLY A 108 -12.70 -3.66 -6.67
N GLU A 109 -13.52 -4.72 -6.74
CA GLU A 109 -13.32 -6.00 -6.05
C GLU A 109 -12.34 -6.92 -6.79
N ALA A 110 -12.33 -6.86 -8.13
CA ALA A 110 -11.33 -7.54 -8.94
C ALA A 110 -9.97 -6.84 -8.78
N ARG A 111 -8.95 -7.61 -8.39
CA ARG A 111 -7.61 -7.08 -8.08
C ARG A 111 -6.54 -7.86 -8.83
N PRO A 112 -5.43 -7.23 -9.25
CA PRO A 112 -4.33 -7.94 -9.89
C PRO A 112 -3.73 -9.02 -8.97
N VAL A 113 -3.78 -10.28 -9.41
CA VAL A 113 -3.27 -11.44 -8.69
C VAL A 113 -2.05 -12.01 -9.41
N ALA A 114 -1.06 -12.40 -8.63
CA ALA A 114 0.20 -13.00 -9.08
C ALA A 114 0.10 -14.53 -9.07
N PHE A 115 -0.52 -15.13 -10.10
CA PHE A 115 -0.65 -16.59 -10.21
C PHE A 115 -0.01 -17.17 -11.48
N VAL A 116 0.10 -16.37 -12.55
CA VAL A 116 0.82 -16.68 -13.80
C VAL A 116 1.89 -15.63 -14.10
N GLU A 117 2.47 -15.03 -13.06
CA GLU A 117 3.60 -14.11 -13.23
C GLU A 117 4.92 -14.86 -13.34
N ASP A 118 5.93 -14.14 -13.84
CA ASP A 118 7.34 -14.54 -13.78
C ASP A 118 7.67 -15.75 -14.66
N THR A 119 7.09 -15.79 -15.86
CA THR A 119 7.45 -16.76 -16.90
C THR A 119 8.69 -16.29 -17.63
N ALA A 120 9.61 -17.21 -17.95
CA ALA A 120 10.81 -16.91 -18.71
C ALA A 120 10.83 -17.72 -20.00
N VAL A 121 11.06 -17.08 -21.15
CA VAL A 121 11.24 -17.74 -22.45
C VAL A 121 12.51 -17.19 -23.13
N PRO A 122 13.11 -17.89 -24.10
CA PRO A 122 14.19 -17.30 -24.89
C PRO A 122 13.78 -15.93 -25.46
N PRO A 123 14.59 -14.87 -25.32
CA PRO A 123 14.21 -13.50 -25.73
C PRO A 123 13.75 -13.39 -27.19
N GLU A 124 14.31 -14.20 -28.09
CA GLU A 124 13.90 -14.30 -29.49
C GLU A 124 12.44 -14.72 -29.70
N ASN A 125 11.87 -15.44 -28.73
CA ASN A 125 10.49 -15.94 -28.76
C ASN A 125 9.53 -15.07 -27.92
N LEU A 126 10.04 -14.05 -27.21
CA LEU A 126 9.28 -13.33 -26.20
C LEU A 126 8.07 -12.58 -26.78
N ALA A 127 8.22 -11.98 -27.96
CA ALA A 127 7.14 -11.23 -28.60
C ALA A 127 5.94 -12.13 -28.94
N ASP A 128 6.19 -13.28 -29.59
CA ASP A 128 5.15 -14.24 -29.94
C ASP A 128 4.51 -14.85 -28.69
N PHE A 129 5.33 -15.20 -27.68
CA PHE A 129 4.85 -15.67 -26.39
C PHE A 129 3.92 -14.65 -25.70
N ILE A 130 4.27 -13.36 -25.71
CA ILE A 130 3.40 -12.30 -25.17
C ILE A 130 2.06 -12.27 -25.90
N MET A 131 2.06 -12.39 -27.24
CA MET A 131 0.82 -12.35 -28.03
C MET A 131 -0.10 -13.53 -27.72
N ASP A 132 0.44 -14.74 -27.65
CA ASP A 132 -0.34 -15.93 -27.30
C ASP A 132 -0.85 -15.88 -25.85
N PHE A 133 -0.03 -15.42 -24.90
CA PHE A 133 -0.44 -15.24 -23.52
C PHE A 133 -1.57 -14.21 -23.42
N ARG A 134 -1.47 -13.08 -24.13
CA ARG A 134 -2.58 -12.10 -24.20
C ARG A 134 -3.86 -12.73 -24.72
N ALA A 135 -3.79 -13.56 -25.77
CA ALA A 135 -4.95 -14.25 -26.30
C ALA A 135 -5.62 -15.19 -25.28
N VAL A 136 -4.86 -15.84 -24.40
CA VAL A 136 -5.42 -16.64 -23.28
C VAL A 136 -6.21 -15.75 -22.31
N LEU A 137 -5.63 -14.63 -21.90
CA LEU A 137 -6.27 -13.72 -20.93
C LEU A 137 -7.47 -12.96 -21.50
N ASP A 138 -7.37 -12.54 -22.76
CA ASP A 138 -8.43 -11.81 -23.47
C ASP A 138 -9.66 -12.71 -23.69
N ARG A 139 -9.47 -14.01 -23.91
CA ARG A 139 -10.55 -15.00 -24.06
C ARG A 139 -11.36 -15.17 -22.76
N GLU A 140 -10.70 -15.06 -21.61
CA GLU A 140 -11.33 -15.08 -20.29
C GLU A 140 -11.85 -13.68 -19.88
N GLY A 141 -11.70 -12.66 -20.74
CA GLY A 141 -12.21 -11.31 -20.52
C GLY A 141 -11.53 -10.55 -19.38
N LEU A 142 -10.29 -10.91 -19.03
CA LEU A 142 -9.59 -10.35 -17.89
C LEU A 142 -8.86 -9.05 -18.22
N SER A 143 -8.88 -8.10 -17.28
CA SER A 143 -7.95 -6.97 -17.30
C SER A 143 -6.63 -7.39 -16.67
N TYR A 144 -5.49 -6.99 -17.25
CA TYR A 144 -4.17 -7.39 -16.72
C TYR A 144 -3.13 -6.28 -16.88
N GLY A 145 -2.11 -6.31 -16.01
CA GLY A 145 -0.87 -5.57 -16.17
C GLY A 145 0.26 -6.49 -16.62
N MET A 146 1.06 -6.06 -17.59
CA MET A 146 2.26 -6.75 -18.06
C MET A 146 3.48 -5.84 -17.94
N PHE A 147 4.58 -6.38 -17.44
CA PHE A 147 5.87 -5.72 -17.29
C PHE A 147 6.96 -6.78 -17.13
N GLY A 148 8.22 -6.49 -17.40
CA GLY A 148 9.26 -7.52 -17.28
C GLY A 148 10.64 -7.10 -17.75
N HIS A 149 11.57 -8.03 -17.53
CA HIS A 149 12.97 -7.97 -17.93
C HIS A 149 13.10 -8.63 -19.30
N VAL A 150 12.91 -7.84 -20.36
CA VAL A 150 12.82 -8.38 -21.73
C VAL A 150 14.17 -8.84 -22.26
N ASP A 151 15.25 -8.31 -21.71
CA ASP A 151 16.63 -8.79 -21.94
C ASP A 151 16.84 -10.24 -21.45
N ALA A 152 16.22 -10.60 -20.33
CA ALA A 152 16.25 -11.95 -19.76
C ALA A 152 15.10 -12.84 -20.25
N GLY A 153 14.19 -12.31 -21.08
CA GLY A 153 13.01 -13.03 -21.53
C GLY A 153 11.97 -13.29 -20.42
N VAL A 154 12.04 -12.54 -19.32
CA VAL A 154 11.16 -12.69 -18.15
C VAL A 154 9.98 -11.74 -18.24
N LEU A 155 8.77 -12.28 -18.10
CA LEU A 155 7.52 -11.54 -18.14
C LEU A 155 6.73 -11.71 -16.85
N HIS A 156 6.34 -10.60 -16.23
CA HIS A 156 5.41 -10.56 -15.12
C HIS A 156 4.02 -10.13 -15.61
N VAL A 157 3.05 -11.00 -15.35
CA VAL A 157 1.66 -10.79 -15.75
C VAL A 157 0.77 -10.86 -14.52
N ARG A 158 -0.08 -9.85 -14.33
CA ARG A 158 -1.01 -9.77 -13.19
C ARG A 158 -2.44 -9.57 -13.67
N PRO A 159 -3.18 -10.66 -13.94
CA PRO A 159 -4.60 -10.60 -14.25
C PRO A 159 -5.42 -10.18 -13.04
N ALA A 160 -6.44 -9.37 -13.27
CA ALA A 160 -7.36 -8.89 -12.24
C ALA A 160 -8.51 -9.87 -12.06
N LEU A 161 -8.63 -10.43 -10.85
CA LEU A 161 -9.66 -11.40 -10.48
C LEU A 161 -10.29 -11.01 -9.14
N ASP A 162 -11.58 -11.29 -8.98
CA ASP A 162 -12.21 -11.33 -7.66
C ASP A 162 -12.06 -12.73 -7.06
N MET A 163 -11.07 -12.90 -6.19
CA MET A 163 -10.83 -14.17 -5.50
C MET A 163 -11.95 -14.55 -4.53
N LYS A 164 -12.93 -13.68 -4.25
CA LYS A 164 -14.10 -14.05 -3.43
C LYS A 164 -15.13 -14.83 -4.25
N ASP A 165 -15.15 -14.65 -5.57
CA ASP A 165 -16.09 -15.30 -6.49
C ASP A 165 -15.65 -16.75 -6.79
N PRO A 166 -16.46 -17.77 -6.42
CA PRO A 166 -16.14 -19.17 -6.67
C PRO A 166 -15.95 -19.54 -8.14
N GLU A 167 -16.60 -18.85 -9.08
CA GLU A 167 -16.44 -19.14 -10.51
C GLU A 167 -15.16 -18.52 -11.07
N GLN A 168 -14.80 -17.31 -10.61
CA GLN A 168 -13.54 -16.68 -11.01
C GLN A 168 -12.32 -17.40 -10.43
N ILE A 169 -12.38 -17.98 -9.22
CA ILE A 169 -11.25 -18.79 -8.73
C ILE A 169 -10.91 -19.93 -9.70
N LYS A 170 -11.91 -20.57 -10.32
CA LYS A 170 -11.66 -21.70 -11.24
C LYS A 170 -10.88 -21.28 -12.49
N THR A 171 -10.90 -20.00 -12.87
CA THR A 171 -10.13 -19.49 -14.01
C THR A 171 -8.62 -19.58 -13.73
N VAL A 172 -8.21 -19.48 -12.46
CA VAL A 172 -6.79 -19.58 -12.05
C VAL A 172 -6.18 -20.88 -12.57
N ARG A 173 -6.85 -22.02 -12.32
CA ARG A 173 -6.39 -23.34 -12.78
C ARG A 173 -6.31 -23.41 -14.30
N ARG A 174 -7.39 -23.05 -15.00
CA ARG A 174 -7.46 -23.09 -16.47
C ARG A 174 -6.35 -22.27 -17.12
N ILE A 175 -6.21 -21.02 -16.70
CA ILE A 175 -5.20 -20.10 -17.24
C ILE A 175 -3.79 -20.60 -16.90
N THR A 176 -3.55 -21.10 -15.68
CA THR A 176 -2.24 -21.65 -15.34
C THR A 176 -1.88 -22.85 -16.20
N ASP A 177 -2.81 -23.79 -16.44
CA ASP A 177 -2.54 -24.95 -17.30
C ASP A 177 -2.26 -24.54 -18.76
N GLU A 178 -3.01 -23.56 -19.32
CA GLU A 178 -2.72 -23.01 -20.66
C GLU A 178 -1.35 -22.31 -20.72
N VAL A 179 -1.02 -21.50 -19.70
CA VAL A 179 0.29 -20.81 -19.63
C VAL A 179 1.44 -21.80 -19.48
N VAL A 180 1.27 -22.88 -18.70
CA VAL A 180 2.25 -23.96 -18.60
C VAL A 180 2.52 -24.56 -19.99
N GLY A 181 1.47 -24.83 -20.76
CA GLY A 181 1.58 -25.33 -22.14
C GLY A 181 2.31 -24.36 -23.07
N LEU A 182 1.96 -23.06 -23.02
CA LEU A 182 2.64 -22.02 -23.80
C LEU A 182 4.13 -21.94 -23.45
N VAL A 183 4.46 -21.89 -22.17
CA VAL A 183 5.85 -21.83 -21.72
C VAL A 183 6.65 -23.03 -22.25
N GLN A 184 6.10 -24.24 -22.19
CA GLN A 184 6.74 -25.43 -22.74
C GLN A 184 6.91 -25.35 -24.26
N GLN A 185 5.89 -24.88 -24.99
CA GLN A 185 5.92 -24.69 -26.45
C GLN A 185 7.06 -23.77 -26.87
N TYR A 186 7.29 -22.69 -26.11
CA TYR A 186 8.34 -21.71 -26.40
C TYR A 186 9.70 -22.05 -25.77
N GLY A 187 9.86 -23.24 -25.17
CA GLY A 187 11.12 -23.69 -24.57
C GLY A 187 11.51 -22.94 -23.30
N GLY A 188 10.52 -22.44 -22.55
CA GLY A 188 10.70 -21.59 -21.38
C GLY A 188 10.52 -22.30 -20.03
N LEU A 189 10.46 -21.48 -18.98
CA LEU A 189 10.25 -21.84 -17.58
C LEU A 189 9.05 -21.08 -17.00
N LEU A 190 8.33 -21.76 -16.11
CA LEU A 190 7.12 -21.24 -15.49
C LEU A 190 7.43 -20.24 -14.34
N TRP A 191 8.68 -20.23 -13.88
CA TRP A 191 9.25 -19.37 -12.85
C TRP A 191 10.66 -18.94 -13.27
N GLY A 192 10.91 -17.65 -13.42
CA GLY A 192 12.21 -17.06 -13.72
C GLY A 192 12.95 -16.66 -12.45
N GLU A 193 12.34 -15.76 -11.67
CA GLU A 193 12.89 -15.16 -10.47
C GLU A 193 12.13 -15.56 -9.18
N HIS A 194 10.81 -15.56 -9.27
CA HIS A 194 9.89 -15.80 -8.18
C HIS A 194 9.74 -17.32 -7.97
N GLY A 195 10.15 -17.80 -6.79
CA GLY A 195 10.17 -19.24 -6.48
C GLY A 195 8.83 -19.97 -6.66
N LYS A 196 8.89 -21.30 -6.75
CA LYS A 196 7.75 -22.18 -7.11
C LYS A 196 6.55 -22.13 -6.17
N GLY A 197 6.78 -21.97 -4.86
CA GLY A 197 5.69 -21.83 -3.88
C GLY A 197 4.62 -22.93 -3.98
N VAL A 198 3.37 -22.54 -4.21
CA VAL A 198 2.22 -23.45 -4.40
C VAL A 198 2.04 -23.92 -5.85
N ARG A 199 2.85 -23.41 -6.80
CA ARG A 199 2.93 -23.90 -8.19
C ARG A 199 3.86 -25.11 -8.32
N SER A 200 4.21 -25.71 -7.19
CA SER A 200 5.20 -26.79 -7.14
C SER A 200 4.70 -28.06 -7.79
N GLU A 201 3.39 -28.24 -7.96
CA GLU A 201 2.79 -29.38 -8.69
C GLU A 201 3.38 -29.56 -10.10
N PHE A 202 3.85 -28.48 -10.75
CA PHE A 202 4.46 -28.54 -12.08
C PHE A 202 5.96 -28.89 -12.05
N SER A 203 6.60 -28.92 -10.88
CA SER A 203 8.05 -29.15 -10.76
C SER A 203 8.50 -30.46 -11.42
N PRO A 204 7.82 -31.62 -11.24
CA PRO A 204 8.22 -32.85 -11.89
C PRO A 204 8.27 -32.74 -13.42
N ALA A 205 7.32 -32.04 -14.04
CA ALA A 205 7.28 -31.87 -15.48
C ALA A 205 8.41 -30.97 -16.01
N PHE A 206 8.81 -29.93 -15.26
CA PHE A 206 9.87 -29.01 -15.68
C PHE A 206 11.28 -29.53 -15.37
N PHE A 207 11.46 -30.32 -14.31
CA PHE A 207 12.76 -30.93 -13.98
C PHE A 207 12.97 -32.28 -14.68
N GLY A 208 11.89 -32.97 -15.06
CA GLY A 208 11.95 -34.29 -15.69
C GLY A 208 12.75 -35.27 -14.85
N ASP A 209 13.73 -35.91 -15.49
CA ASP A 209 14.58 -36.94 -14.87
C ASP A 209 15.45 -36.40 -13.71
N LEU A 210 15.58 -35.08 -13.55
CA LEU A 210 16.29 -34.45 -12.44
C LEU A 210 15.44 -34.20 -11.21
N TYR A 211 14.11 -34.41 -11.28
CA TYR A 211 13.25 -34.21 -10.12
C TYR A 211 13.60 -35.11 -8.92
N PRO A 212 13.94 -36.40 -9.10
CA PRO A 212 14.38 -37.26 -8.00
C PRO A 212 15.60 -36.73 -7.24
N GLU A 213 16.55 -36.07 -7.91
CA GLU A 213 17.71 -35.46 -7.27
C GLU A 213 17.31 -34.35 -6.30
N LEU A 214 16.26 -33.58 -6.62
CA LEU A 214 15.70 -32.60 -5.68
C LEU A 214 15.08 -33.27 -4.46
N GLN A 215 14.45 -34.43 -4.63
CA GLN A 215 13.88 -35.19 -3.52
C GLN A 215 14.99 -35.76 -2.62
N GLU A 216 16.11 -36.22 -3.18
CA GLU A 216 17.28 -36.66 -2.40
C GLU A 216 17.88 -35.50 -1.58
N ILE A 217 18.05 -34.32 -2.18
CA ILE A 217 18.48 -33.11 -1.46
C ILE A 217 17.50 -32.80 -0.32
N LYS A 218 16.19 -32.79 -0.61
CA LYS A 218 15.14 -32.53 0.39
C LYS A 218 15.23 -33.54 1.54
N ARG A 219 15.41 -34.83 1.24
CA ARG A 219 15.51 -35.89 2.24
C ARG A 219 16.77 -35.78 3.10
N ALA A 220 17.89 -35.37 2.51
CA ALA A 220 19.15 -35.19 3.23
C ALA A 220 19.08 -34.06 4.27
N PHE A 221 18.42 -32.94 3.94
CA PHE A 221 18.34 -31.77 4.82
C PHE A 221 17.05 -31.69 5.66
N ASP A 222 16.00 -32.41 5.29
CA ASP A 222 14.72 -32.43 6.00
C ASP A 222 14.07 -33.83 5.96
N PRO A 223 14.68 -34.83 6.62
CA PRO A 223 14.23 -36.23 6.56
C PRO A 223 12.81 -36.45 7.11
N TYR A 224 12.32 -35.53 7.95
CA TYR A 224 10.99 -35.59 8.55
C TYR A 224 9.97 -34.68 7.84
N ASN A 225 10.35 -34.04 6.73
CA ASN A 225 9.51 -33.15 5.93
C ASN A 225 8.82 -32.02 6.74
N GLN A 226 9.55 -31.40 7.66
CA GLN A 226 9.05 -30.34 8.54
C GLN A 226 9.17 -28.94 7.92
N LEU A 227 10.09 -28.75 6.98
CA LEU A 227 10.40 -27.45 6.39
C LEU A 227 9.58 -27.23 5.11
N ASN A 228 8.44 -26.54 5.22
CA ASN A 228 7.57 -26.20 4.08
C ASN A 228 7.15 -27.44 3.23
N PRO A 229 6.45 -28.42 3.83
CA PRO A 229 6.05 -29.63 3.12
C PRO A 229 5.20 -29.33 1.88
N GLY A 230 5.39 -30.14 0.83
CA GLY A 230 4.63 -30.07 -0.42
C GLY A 230 5.04 -28.94 -1.37
N LYS A 231 6.12 -28.19 -1.08
CA LYS A 231 6.65 -27.14 -1.95
C LYS A 231 8.04 -27.50 -2.48
N ILE A 232 8.31 -27.14 -3.74
CA ILE A 232 9.52 -27.38 -4.54
C ILE A 232 9.78 -28.87 -4.79
N ALA A 233 9.97 -29.66 -3.72
CA ALA A 233 10.22 -31.08 -3.78
C ALA A 233 9.65 -31.78 -2.54
N THR A 234 9.25 -33.04 -2.70
CA THR A 234 8.85 -33.92 -1.60
C THR A 234 10.03 -34.80 -1.17
N THR A 235 9.90 -35.54 -0.06
CA THR A 235 10.95 -36.48 0.37
C THR A 235 10.88 -37.83 -0.39
N ASN A 236 9.74 -38.12 -1.01
CA ASN A 236 9.46 -39.31 -1.83
C ASN A 236 8.19 -39.11 -2.68
N ASP A 237 7.95 -40.03 -3.62
CA ASP A 237 6.84 -39.97 -4.58
C ASP A 237 5.45 -40.21 -3.99
N GLN A 238 5.36 -40.74 -2.76
CA GLN A 238 4.08 -40.98 -2.10
C GLN A 238 3.53 -39.70 -1.46
N GLN A 239 4.37 -38.68 -1.26
CA GLN A 239 3.96 -37.40 -0.71
C GLN A 239 3.51 -36.46 -1.84
N PRO A 240 2.30 -35.89 -1.76
CA PRO A 240 1.82 -34.97 -2.78
C PRO A 240 2.50 -33.61 -2.67
N LEU A 241 2.74 -32.99 -3.83
CA LEU A 241 3.00 -31.56 -3.92
C LEU A 241 1.69 -30.79 -3.73
N LEU A 242 1.79 -29.58 -3.18
CA LEU A 242 0.65 -28.67 -3.13
C LEU A 242 0.28 -28.27 -4.56
N ALA A 243 -1.00 -28.38 -4.87
CA ALA A 243 -1.60 -27.83 -6.08
C ALA A 243 -2.06 -26.39 -5.86
N ILE A 244 -2.07 -25.60 -6.94
CA ILE A 244 -2.42 -24.17 -6.91
C ILE A 244 -3.84 -23.91 -6.43
N ASP A 245 -4.75 -24.88 -6.60
CA ASP A 245 -6.17 -24.81 -6.28
C ASP A 245 -6.57 -25.71 -5.08
N ALA A 246 -5.60 -26.40 -4.47
CA ALA A 246 -5.83 -27.25 -3.29
C ALA A 246 -5.50 -26.56 -1.95
N VAL A 247 -5.06 -25.30 -2.00
CA VAL A 247 -4.71 -24.51 -0.81
C VAL A 247 -5.77 -23.44 -0.54
N PRO A 248 -6.22 -23.24 0.73
CA PRO A 248 -7.14 -22.16 1.06
C PRO A 248 -6.56 -20.80 0.65
N THR A 249 -7.31 -20.08 -0.15
CA THR A 249 -6.94 -18.72 -0.57
C THR A 249 -7.46 -17.71 0.44
N ARG A 250 -6.89 -16.50 0.41
CA ARG A 250 -7.47 -15.37 1.17
C ARG A 250 -8.93 -15.12 0.76
N GLY A 251 -9.25 -15.29 -0.52
CA GLY A 251 -10.59 -15.10 -1.05
C GLY A 251 -11.62 -16.06 -0.45
N ASP A 252 -11.23 -17.30 -0.14
CA ASP A 252 -12.09 -18.29 0.53
C ASP A 252 -12.49 -17.87 1.94
N HIS A 253 -11.60 -17.17 2.66
CA HIS A 253 -11.93 -16.58 3.95
C HIS A 253 -12.73 -15.28 3.78
N ASP A 254 -12.33 -14.41 2.86
CA ASP A 254 -12.95 -13.10 2.66
C ASP A 254 -14.40 -13.21 2.17
N ARG A 255 -14.77 -14.23 1.38
CA ARG A 255 -16.17 -14.45 0.96
C ARG A 255 -17.14 -14.76 2.09
N THR A 256 -16.64 -15.17 3.27
CA THR A 256 -17.47 -15.41 4.46
C THR A 256 -17.81 -14.12 5.21
N ILE A 257 -17.15 -13.01 4.88
CA ILE A 257 -17.41 -11.71 5.50
C ILE A 257 -18.71 -11.13 4.92
N PRO A 258 -19.66 -10.66 5.76
CA PRO A 258 -20.85 -9.96 5.28
C PRO A 258 -20.47 -8.75 4.41
N VAL A 259 -21.10 -8.60 3.25
CA VAL A 259 -20.81 -7.54 2.26
C VAL A 259 -20.82 -6.14 2.87
N ALA A 260 -21.82 -5.86 3.70
CA ALA A 260 -21.92 -4.60 4.45
C ALA A 260 -20.71 -4.35 5.38
N SER A 261 -20.23 -5.41 6.05
CA SER A 261 -19.04 -5.31 6.89
C SER A 261 -17.74 -5.14 6.09
N TRP A 262 -17.66 -5.78 4.92
CA TRP A 262 -16.55 -5.62 3.99
C TRP A 262 -16.42 -4.15 3.54
N HIS A 263 -17.52 -3.55 3.06
CA HIS A 263 -17.53 -2.15 2.63
C HIS A 263 -17.28 -1.19 3.79
N TYR A 264 -17.84 -1.44 4.98
CA TYR A 264 -17.58 -0.61 6.16
C TYR A 264 -16.11 -0.63 6.60
N GLN A 265 -15.34 -1.66 6.24
CA GLN A 265 -13.92 -1.83 6.62
C GLN A 265 -12.99 -1.89 5.40
N SER A 266 -13.42 -1.36 4.25
CA SER A 266 -12.77 -1.53 2.94
C SER A 266 -11.27 -1.24 2.94
N ASP A 267 -10.82 -0.23 3.71
CA ASP A 267 -9.42 0.20 3.77
C ASP A 267 -8.47 -0.91 4.28
N ALA A 268 -8.94 -1.73 5.23
CA ALA A 268 -8.20 -2.89 5.70
C ALA A 268 -8.28 -4.05 4.68
N MET A 269 -9.43 -4.21 4.05
CA MET A 269 -9.71 -5.30 3.12
C MET A 269 -8.87 -5.22 1.85
N TYR A 270 -8.65 -4.01 1.33
CA TYR A 270 -7.84 -3.76 0.14
C TYR A 270 -6.34 -3.93 0.33
N CYS A 271 -5.84 -4.17 1.55
CA CYS A 271 -4.45 -4.54 1.73
C CYS A 271 -4.15 -5.85 0.99
N ASN A 272 -3.43 -5.76 -0.14
CA ASN A 272 -3.05 -6.92 -0.94
C ASN A 272 -2.01 -7.82 -0.25
N GLY A 273 -1.41 -7.36 0.86
CA GLY A 273 -0.45 -8.12 1.65
C GLY A 273 1.00 -7.97 1.19
N ASN A 274 1.32 -6.97 0.37
CA ASN A 274 2.72 -6.63 0.07
C ASN A 274 3.52 -6.35 1.36
N GLY A 275 4.83 -6.61 1.29
CA GLY A 275 5.74 -6.52 2.43
C GLY A 275 6.41 -5.16 2.63
N ALA A 276 6.10 -4.14 1.82
CA ALA A 276 6.80 -2.84 1.84
C ALA A 276 6.77 -2.17 3.23
N CYS A 277 5.72 -2.47 4.00
CA CYS A 277 5.54 -1.94 5.34
C CYS A 277 6.41 -2.61 6.43
N PHE A 278 7.15 -3.67 6.10
CA PHE A 278 8.18 -4.26 6.94
C PHE A 278 9.53 -3.54 6.78
N ASN A 279 9.50 -2.22 6.65
CA ASN A 279 10.72 -1.43 6.54
C ASN A 279 11.48 -1.38 7.88
N TYR A 280 12.80 -1.53 7.82
CA TYR A 280 13.72 -1.49 8.95
C TYR A 280 14.42 -0.14 9.12
N ASP A 281 14.43 0.70 8.07
CA ASP A 281 15.08 2.02 8.08
C ASP A 281 14.43 2.92 9.16
N PRO A 282 15.17 3.39 10.18
CA PRO A 282 14.62 4.25 11.22
C PRO A 282 14.14 5.61 10.72
N ASN A 283 14.67 6.10 9.59
CA ASN A 283 14.38 7.44 9.07
C ASN A 283 13.12 7.48 8.21
N ASP A 284 12.62 6.33 7.77
CA ASP A 284 11.38 6.28 7.00
C ASP A 284 10.14 6.51 7.89
N ALA A 285 9.14 7.27 7.43
CA ALA A 285 8.02 7.70 8.25
C ALA A 285 6.99 6.57 8.55
N MET A 286 7.03 5.43 7.84
CA MET A 286 6.05 4.36 8.01
C MET A 286 6.27 3.50 9.26
N CYS A 287 5.27 3.57 10.15
CA CYS A 287 5.00 2.68 11.29
C CYS A 287 6.15 2.50 12.30
N PRO A 288 6.37 3.51 13.17
CA PRO A 288 7.37 3.40 14.25
C PRO A 288 7.07 2.27 15.24
N SER A 289 5.81 1.90 15.47
CA SER A 289 5.46 0.80 16.39
C SER A 289 5.96 -0.56 15.89
N TRP A 290 5.91 -0.84 14.58
CA TRP A 290 6.56 -2.04 14.02
C TRP A 290 8.09 -1.99 14.20
N LYS A 291 8.70 -0.83 13.96
CA LYS A 291 10.17 -0.66 14.08
C LYS A 291 10.66 -0.85 15.51
N GLY A 292 9.90 -0.35 16.49
CA GLY A 292 10.23 -0.49 17.91
C GLY A 292 9.96 -1.89 18.47
N THR A 293 8.81 -2.50 18.13
CA THR A 293 8.41 -3.80 18.71
C THR A 293 8.95 -5.01 17.94
N ARG A 294 9.20 -4.86 16.63
CA ARG A 294 9.48 -5.97 15.70
C ARG A 294 8.39 -7.05 15.66
N GLU A 295 7.18 -6.74 16.11
CA GLU A 295 6.03 -7.63 16.01
C GLU A 295 5.15 -7.26 14.81
N ARG A 296 4.98 -8.21 13.87
CA ARG A 296 4.33 -7.92 12.57
C ARG A 296 2.91 -7.39 12.72
N LYS A 297 2.23 -7.72 13.82
CA LYS A 297 0.89 -7.22 14.16
C LYS A 297 0.82 -5.69 14.22
N HIS A 298 1.93 -5.00 14.52
CA HIS A 298 1.99 -3.54 14.60
C HIS A 298 2.32 -2.85 13.26
N SER A 299 2.56 -3.60 12.17
CA SER A 299 2.72 -3.02 10.83
C SER A 299 1.35 -2.74 10.17
N PRO A 300 1.28 -1.91 9.12
CA PRO A 300 0.07 -1.71 8.32
C PRO A 300 -0.55 -3.02 7.83
N LYS A 301 0.28 -3.95 7.31
CA LYS A 301 -0.18 -5.28 6.88
C LYS A 301 -0.73 -6.09 8.03
N GLY A 302 -0.05 -6.09 9.19
CA GLY A 302 -0.53 -6.80 10.38
C GLY A 302 -1.86 -6.26 10.88
N ARG A 303 -1.98 -4.93 10.96
CA ARG A 303 -3.20 -4.22 11.35
C ARG A 303 -4.38 -4.52 10.43
N ALA A 304 -4.16 -4.44 9.12
CA ALA A 304 -5.18 -4.80 8.14
C ALA A 304 -5.60 -6.27 8.25
N SER A 305 -4.65 -7.18 8.50
CA SER A 305 -4.93 -8.61 8.69
C SER A 305 -5.73 -8.90 9.96
N LEU A 306 -5.42 -8.22 11.07
CA LEU A 306 -6.19 -8.32 12.32
C LEU A 306 -7.63 -7.80 12.16
N ILE A 307 -7.83 -6.68 11.46
CA ILE A 307 -9.18 -6.16 11.18
C ILE A 307 -9.96 -7.13 10.30
N ARG A 308 -9.34 -7.64 9.23
CA ARG A 308 -9.96 -8.62 8.35
C ARG A 308 -10.44 -9.85 9.13
N GLU A 309 -9.57 -10.42 9.95
CA GLU A 309 -9.90 -11.57 10.79
C GLU A 309 -10.99 -11.24 11.81
N TRP A 310 -10.92 -10.06 12.43
CA TRP A 310 -11.92 -9.62 13.41
C TRP A 310 -13.31 -9.51 12.78
N VAL A 311 -13.40 -8.93 11.58
CA VAL A 311 -14.65 -8.83 10.84
C VAL A 311 -15.16 -10.22 10.43
N ARG A 312 -14.28 -11.12 9.99
CA ARG A 312 -14.62 -12.49 9.63
C ARG A 312 -15.24 -13.26 10.81
N VAL A 313 -14.59 -13.22 11.97
CA VAL A 313 -15.09 -13.87 13.21
C VAL A 313 -16.41 -13.25 13.70
N LEU A 314 -16.64 -11.95 13.48
CA LEU A 314 -17.94 -11.33 13.74
C LEU A 314 -19.01 -11.82 12.76
N GLY A 315 -18.67 -11.94 11.48
CA GLY A 315 -19.53 -12.49 10.43
C GLY A 315 -19.99 -13.91 10.72
N GLU A 316 -19.08 -14.79 11.17
CA GLU A 316 -19.40 -16.16 11.60
C GLU A 316 -20.41 -16.20 12.76
N LYS A 317 -20.42 -15.16 13.61
CA LYS A 317 -21.37 -14.99 14.72
C LYS A 317 -22.66 -14.28 14.29
N GLY A 318 -22.87 -14.08 12.99
CA GLY A 318 -24.03 -13.35 12.45
C GLY A 318 -24.05 -11.86 12.78
N THR A 319 -22.89 -11.28 13.09
CA THR A 319 -22.77 -9.86 13.48
C THR A 319 -22.14 -9.04 12.36
N ASN A 320 -22.82 -7.97 11.95
CA ASN A 320 -22.37 -7.05 10.92
C ASN A 320 -21.84 -5.74 11.51
N THR A 321 -20.63 -5.33 11.14
CA THR A 321 -19.99 -4.10 11.66
C THR A 321 -20.71 -2.82 11.26
N GLN A 322 -21.35 -2.78 10.09
CA GLN A 322 -22.15 -1.63 9.67
C GLN A 322 -23.40 -1.47 10.55
N ASP A 323 -24.09 -2.57 10.84
CA ASP A 323 -25.27 -2.56 11.70
C ASP A 323 -24.91 -2.18 13.14
N LEU A 324 -23.76 -2.65 13.64
CA LEU A 324 -23.23 -2.22 14.93
C LEU A 324 -22.96 -0.71 14.96
N ALA A 325 -22.37 -0.15 13.91
CA ALA A 325 -22.09 1.30 13.82
C ALA A 325 -23.37 2.14 13.79
N GLN A 326 -24.37 1.69 13.02
CA GLN A 326 -25.68 2.35 12.98
C GLN A 326 -26.42 2.26 14.30
N ALA A 327 -26.38 1.09 14.95
CA ALA A 327 -26.99 0.90 16.26
C ALA A 327 -26.35 1.82 17.30
N GLU A 328 -25.03 2.04 17.22
CA GLU A 328 -24.32 2.94 18.14
C GLU A 328 -24.75 4.41 17.98
N HIS A 329 -24.96 4.90 16.74
CA HIS A 329 -25.46 6.25 16.49
C HIS A 329 -26.85 6.54 17.06
N ARG A 330 -27.70 5.50 17.17
CA ARG A 330 -29.10 5.64 17.62
C ARG A 330 -29.28 5.53 19.13
N ARG A 331 -28.20 5.32 19.90
CA ARG A 331 -28.26 4.96 21.32
C ARG A 331 -28.19 6.15 22.26
N LEU A 332 -28.98 6.10 23.32
CA LEU A 332 -28.95 7.09 24.41
C LEU A 332 -27.73 6.84 25.32
N PRO A 333 -26.89 7.87 25.61
CA PRO A 333 -25.60 7.68 26.28
C PRO A 333 -25.65 7.01 27.66
N PHE A 334 -26.68 7.32 28.47
CA PHE A 334 -26.74 6.88 29.87
C PHE A 334 -27.20 5.42 30.04
N LEU A 335 -28.05 4.92 29.12
CA LEU A 335 -28.67 3.60 29.26
C LEU A 335 -27.69 2.45 28.99
N HIS A 336 -26.58 2.73 28.31
CA HIS A 336 -25.63 1.72 27.85
C HIS A 336 -24.29 1.72 28.60
N TRP A 337 -24.16 2.57 29.63
CA TRP A 337 -23.01 2.50 30.53
C TRP A 337 -22.94 1.15 31.26
N PHE A 338 -24.08 0.62 31.74
CA PHE A 338 -24.12 -0.65 32.48
C PHE A 338 -23.64 -1.86 31.66
N PRO A 339 -24.14 -2.13 30.43
CA PRO A 339 -23.61 -3.21 29.60
C PRO A 339 -22.11 -3.10 29.32
N ARG A 340 -21.60 -1.88 29.07
CA ARG A 340 -20.17 -1.64 28.84
C ARG A 340 -19.34 -1.91 30.08
N ALA A 341 -19.79 -1.40 31.24
CA ALA A 341 -19.13 -1.62 32.52
C ALA A 341 -19.04 -3.11 32.84
N TRP A 342 -20.13 -3.85 32.61
CA TRP A 342 -20.16 -5.30 32.81
C TRP A 342 -19.21 -6.04 31.85
N LYS A 343 -19.20 -5.69 30.56
CA LYS A 343 -18.25 -6.27 29.59
C LYS A 343 -16.79 -5.98 29.94
N THR A 344 -16.48 -4.76 30.34
CA THR A 344 -15.15 -4.37 30.81
C THR A 344 -14.76 -5.14 32.07
N LEU A 345 -15.68 -5.34 33.02
CA LEU A 345 -15.41 -6.13 34.22
C LEU A 345 -15.11 -7.60 33.88
N ARG A 346 -15.91 -8.23 33.03
CA ARG A 346 -15.69 -9.63 32.62
C ARG A 346 -14.38 -9.83 31.88
N GLN A 347 -13.98 -8.85 31.07
CA GLN A 347 -12.65 -8.85 30.45
C GLN A 347 -11.54 -8.82 31.50
N ARG A 348 -11.64 -7.95 32.51
CA ARG A 348 -10.67 -7.91 33.62
C ARG A 348 -10.63 -9.19 34.45
N GLN A 349 -11.72 -9.94 34.47
CA GLN A 349 -11.82 -11.28 35.08
C GLN A 349 -11.24 -12.40 34.19
N GLY A 350 -10.63 -12.07 33.05
CA GLY A 350 -9.95 -13.04 32.17
C GLY A 350 -10.81 -13.61 31.04
N GLN A 351 -12.00 -13.06 30.78
CA GLN A 351 -12.79 -13.48 29.62
C GLN A 351 -12.10 -13.04 28.31
N TYR A 352 -11.69 -14.02 27.52
CA TYR A 352 -11.06 -13.79 26.22
C TYR A 352 -12.05 -13.19 25.21
N ASP A 353 -11.60 -12.14 24.50
CA ASP A 353 -12.27 -11.55 23.35
C ASP A 353 -11.18 -11.06 22.39
N PHE A 354 -11.18 -11.58 21.15
CA PHE A 354 -10.19 -11.24 20.13
C PHE A 354 -10.11 -9.74 19.84
N SER A 355 -11.19 -8.99 20.10
CA SER A 355 -11.21 -7.53 19.98
C SER A 355 -10.08 -6.83 20.76
N HIS A 356 -9.59 -7.43 21.86
CA HIS A 356 -8.47 -6.86 22.62
C HIS A 356 -7.12 -7.00 21.91
N GLU A 357 -6.86 -8.10 21.21
CA GLU A 357 -5.63 -8.25 20.42
C GLU A 357 -5.60 -7.24 19.26
N VAL A 358 -6.76 -7.02 18.64
CA VAL A 358 -6.94 -5.98 17.60
C VAL A 358 -6.70 -4.60 18.21
N TYR A 359 -7.27 -4.34 19.40
CA TYR A 359 -7.07 -3.08 20.12
C TYR A 359 -5.61 -2.82 20.44
N ASP A 360 -4.86 -3.81 20.94
CA ASP A 360 -3.45 -3.67 21.29
C ASP A 360 -2.61 -3.28 20.07
N SER A 361 -2.92 -3.87 18.91
CA SER A 361 -2.32 -3.41 17.67
C SER A 361 -2.72 -1.97 17.37
N MET A 362 -4.02 -1.67 17.26
CA MET A 362 -4.55 -0.36 16.90
C MET A 362 -4.11 0.79 17.82
N ALA A 363 -3.95 0.53 19.12
CA ALA A 363 -3.49 1.48 20.11
C ALA A 363 -2.09 2.01 19.78
N GLY A 364 -1.21 1.17 19.23
CA GLY A 364 0.14 1.57 18.80
C GLY A 364 0.22 2.36 17.48
N CYS A 365 -0.90 2.73 16.85
CA CYS A 365 -0.89 3.62 15.68
C CYS A 365 -0.99 5.08 16.12
N LEU A 366 -0.05 5.91 15.66
CA LEU A 366 -0.04 7.37 15.90
C LEU A 366 -1.02 8.15 15.01
N ALA A 367 -1.75 7.47 14.12
CA ALA A 367 -2.65 8.09 13.14
C ALA A 367 -1.98 9.09 12.17
N CYS A 368 -0.67 9.01 11.94
CA CYS A 368 0.12 9.98 11.15
C CYS A 368 -0.10 9.95 9.62
N LYS A 369 -0.88 9.00 9.09
CA LYS A 369 -1.14 8.78 7.65
C LYS A 369 0.10 8.49 6.76
N SER A 370 1.28 8.24 7.34
CA SER A 370 2.47 7.84 6.57
C SER A 370 2.24 6.56 5.75
N CYS A 371 1.47 5.60 6.28
CA CYS A 371 1.11 4.39 5.55
C CYS A 371 0.30 4.68 4.26
N THR A 372 -0.57 5.70 4.27
CA THR A 372 -1.40 6.07 3.12
C THR A 372 -0.55 6.67 2.00
N GLY A 373 0.49 7.44 2.34
CA GLY A 373 1.40 8.05 1.36
C GLY A 373 2.48 7.12 0.83
N GLN A 374 3.01 6.22 1.67
CA GLN A 374 4.17 5.38 1.32
C GLN A 374 3.80 3.96 0.87
N CYS A 375 2.65 3.42 1.29
CA CYS A 375 2.20 2.14 0.80
C CYS A 375 1.78 2.27 -0.67
N PRO A 376 2.27 1.42 -1.59
CA PRO A 376 1.84 1.47 -2.99
C PRO A 376 0.33 1.26 -3.19
N VAL A 377 -0.30 0.54 -2.25
CA VAL A 377 -1.75 0.27 -2.22
C VAL A 377 -2.52 1.30 -1.40
N LYS A 378 -1.83 2.32 -0.85
CA LYS A 378 -2.42 3.43 -0.09
C LYS A 378 -3.32 3.01 1.07
N VAL A 379 -2.90 1.98 1.82
CA VAL A 379 -3.65 1.49 3.00
C VAL A 379 -3.76 2.59 4.06
N ASP A 380 -4.99 2.99 4.42
CA ASP A 380 -5.27 3.98 5.46
C ASP A 380 -5.57 3.31 6.80
N VAL A 381 -4.50 3.03 7.55
CA VAL A 381 -4.58 2.51 8.93
C VAL A 381 -5.35 3.46 9.86
N PRO A 382 -5.11 4.78 9.84
CA PRO A 382 -5.87 5.71 10.68
C PRO A 382 -7.39 5.60 10.52
N GLU A 383 -7.88 5.45 9.29
CA GLU A 383 -9.31 5.36 8.97
C GLU A 383 -9.95 4.10 9.57
N PHE A 384 -9.46 2.92 9.22
CA PHE A 384 -10.06 1.68 9.76
C PHE A 384 -9.83 1.54 11.28
N ARG A 385 -8.75 2.14 11.82
CA ARG A 385 -8.55 2.24 13.28
C ARG A 385 -9.67 3.05 13.93
N ALA A 386 -10.03 4.19 13.36
CA ALA A 386 -11.09 5.04 13.90
C ALA A 386 -12.42 4.29 13.92
N ARG A 387 -12.76 3.60 12.82
CA ARG A 387 -13.97 2.75 12.70
C ARG A 387 -13.95 1.61 13.72
N PHE A 388 -12.81 0.92 13.86
CA PHE A 388 -12.64 -0.13 14.87
C PHE A 388 -12.83 0.41 16.29
N LEU A 389 -12.18 1.52 16.66
CA LEU A 389 -12.29 2.10 18.00
C LEU A 389 -13.70 2.59 18.31
N HIS A 390 -14.44 3.07 17.30
CA HIS A 390 -15.86 3.39 17.44
C HIS A 390 -16.66 2.16 17.87
N LEU A 391 -16.49 1.03 17.19
CA LEU A 391 -17.18 -0.23 17.52
C LEU A 391 -16.69 -0.85 18.84
N TYR A 392 -15.38 -0.84 19.08
CA TYR A 392 -14.77 -1.36 20.30
C TYR A 392 -15.30 -0.64 21.55
N TYR A 393 -15.30 0.69 21.55
CA TYR A 393 -15.84 1.48 22.66
C TYR A 393 -17.38 1.56 22.68
N GLY A 394 -18.05 1.08 21.63
CA GLY A 394 -19.47 0.74 21.69
C GLY A 394 -19.75 -0.44 22.64
N ARG A 395 -18.77 -1.36 22.79
CA ARG A 395 -18.85 -2.57 23.63
C ARG A 395 -18.18 -2.42 25.00
N TYR A 396 -17.08 -1.67 25.10
CA TYR A 396 -16.29 -1.50 26.32
C TYR A 396 -16.32 -0.06 26.82
N LEU A 397 -16.04 0.14 28.11
CA LEU A 397 -15.84 1.49 28.65
C LEU A 397 -14.62 2.16 28.00
N ARG A 398 -14.82 3.39 27.54
CA ARG A 398 -13.74 4.24 27.05
C ARG A 398 -13.01 4.91 28.23
N PRO A 399 -11.66 4.93 28.24
CA PRO A 399 -10.90 5.62 29.26
C PRO A 399 -11.30 7.11 29.39
N PRO A 400 -11.42 7.66 30.62
CA PRO A 400 -11.72 9.08 30.82
C PRO A 400 -10.72 10.03 30.14
N LYS A 401 -9.46 9.62 30.04
CA LYS A 401 -8.40 10.40 29.37
C LYS A 401 -8.72 10.69 27.90
N ASP A 402 -9.39 9.79 27.20
CA ASP A 402 -9.73 9.96 25.78
C ASP A 402 -10.76 11.10 25.62
N TYR A 403 -11.72 11.21 26.54
CA TYR A 403 -12.68 12.32 26.58
C TYR A 403 -12.02 13.65 26.97
N PHE A 404 -11.09 13.61 27.94
CA PHE A 404 -10.33 14.79 28.31
C PHE A 404 -9.54 15.34 27.12
N VAL A 405 -8.75 14.49 26.44
CA VAL A 405 -7.97 14.89 25.26
C VAL A 405 -8.87 15.40 24.14
N GLY A 406 -10.00 14.72 23.85
CA GLY A 406 -10.95 15.19 22.84
C GLY A 406 -11.62 16.53 23.20
N SER A 407 -11.74 16.86 24.49
CA SER A 407 -12.30 18.13 24.93
C SER A 407 -11.30 19.30 24.90
N LEU A 408 -9.99 19.01 24.75
CA LEU A 408 -8.95 20.05 24.76
C LEU A 408 -9.14 21.08 23.66
N GLU A 409 -9.66 20.68 22.49
CA GLU A 409 -9.95 21.61 21.39
C GLU A 409 -10.88 22.75 21.82
N PHE A 410 -11.89 22.43 22.63
CA PHE A 410 -12.86 23.41 23.13
C PHE A 410 -12.38 24.14 24.38
N ILE A 411 -11.59 23.47 25.22
CA ILE A 411 -11.16 23.99 26.52
C ILE A 411 -9.91 24.89 26.40
N ILE A 412 -8.94 24.55 25.53
CA ILE A 412 -7.68 25.31 25.38
C ILE A 412 -7.92 26.79 25.04
N PRO A 413 -8.82 27.17 24.12
CA PRO A 413 -9.13 28.58 23.86
C PRO A 413 -9.60 29.34 25.11
N LEU A 414 -10.35 28.69 26.00
CA LEU A 414 -10.76 29.27 27.27
C LEU A 414 -9.60 29.35 28.26
N MET A 415 -8.83 28.25 28.40
CA MET A 415 -7.65 28.19 29.28
C MET A 415 -6.55 29.18 28.89
N SER A 416 -6.50 29.61 27.62
CA SER A 416 -5.55 30.64 27.16
C SER A 416 -5.84 32.04 27.71
N ARG A 417 -7.02 32.27 28.29
CA ARG A 417 -7.42 33.57 28.88
C ARG A 417 -6.94 33.69 30.32
N GLN A 418 -6.73 34.93 30.78
CA GLN A 418 -6.52 35.19 32.21
C GLN A 418 -7.86 35.09 32.96
N PRO A 419 -7.89 34.56 34.20
CA PRO A 419 -6.76 34.09 35.02
C PRO A 419 -6.37 32.62 34.77
N PHE A 420 -7.15 31.86 34.00
CA PHE A 420 -6.99 30.40 33.82
C PHE A 420 -5.60 29.97 33.33
N ARG A 421 -5.01 30.76 32.43
CA ARG A 421 -3.66 30.51 31.90
C ARG A 421 -2.60 30.47 32.99
N TRP A 422 -2.66 31.44 33.93
CA TRP A 422 -1.70 31.52 35.02
C TRP A 422 -1.83 30.31 35.97
N VAL A 423 -3.07 29.92 36.27
CA VAL A 423 -3.35 28.73 37.08
C VAL A 423 -2.80 27.48 36.39
N TYR A 424 -3.10 27.28 35.11
CA TYR A 424 -2.61 26.12 34.35
C TYR A 424 -1.09 26.06 34.30
N ASN A 425 -0.42 27.15 33.91
CA ASN A 425 1.05 27.15 33.80
C ASN A 425 1.72 26.93 35.17
N SER A 426 1.16 27.49 36.25
CA SER A 426 1.66 27.26 37.62
C SER A 426 1.52 25.79 38.03
N LEU A 427 0.37 25.18 37.74
CA LEU A 427 0.14 23.74 37.99
C LEU A 427 1.08 22.86 37.16
N MET A 428 1.21 23.13 35.85
CA MET A 428 2.09 22.35 34.97
C MET A 428 3.58 22.54 35.30
N SER A 429 3.95 23.62 35.98
CA SER A 429 5.33 23.84 36.44
C SER A 429 5.68 23.07 37.72
N ALA A 430 4.68 22.61 38.47
CA ALA A 430 4.90 21.91 39.74
C ALA A 430 5.31 20.45 39.52
N SER A 431 6.49 20.05 40.03
CA SER A 431 7.01 18.68 39.90
C SER A 431 6.07 17.58 40.40
N PRO A 432 5.34 17.73 41.53
CA PRO A 432 4.36 16.72 41.96
C PRO A 432 3.22 16.52 40.95
N VAL A 433 2.80 17.60 40.27
CA VAL A 433 1.75 17.54 39.25
C VAL A 433 2.28 16.80 38.01
N LYS A 434 3.49 17.13 37.54
CA LYS A 434 4.12 16.41 36.43
C LYS A 434 4.25 14.92 36.71
N TRP A 435 4.72 14.56 37.91
CA TRP A 435 4.85 13.16 38.33
C TRP A 435 3.49 12.44 38.34
N LEU A 436 2.45 13.08 38.88
CA LEU A 436 1.08 12.53 38.90
C LEU A 436 0.51 12.35 37.48
N LEU A 437 0.77 13.29 36.57
CA LEU A 437 0.33 13.19 35.18
C LEU A 437 1.05 12.07 34.44
N GLU A 438 2.36 11.93 34.63
CA GLU A 438 3.18 10.89 34.02
C GLU A 438 2.79 9.50 34.50
N HIS A 439 2.70 9.28 35.82
CA HIS A 439 2.49 7.94 36.40
C HIS A 439 1.01 7.60 36.61
N GLY A 440 0.15 8.60 36.80
CA GLY A 440 -1.29 8.42 37.05
C GLY A 440 -2.14 8.51 35.78
N ALA A 441 -1.89 9.51 34.93
CA ALA A 441 -2.68 9.75 33.71
C ALA A 441 -1.99 9.24 32.42
N GLY A 442 -0.69 8.92 32.48
CA GLY A 442 0.11 8.57 31.31
C GLY A 442 0.34 9.74 30.34
N MET A 443 0.29 10.97 30.83
CA MET A 443 0.53 12.19 30.05
C MET A 443 1.92 12.74 30.37
N VAL A 444 2.81 12.66 29.39
CA VAL A 444 4.17 13.19 29.45
C VAL A 444 4.28 14.52 28.70
N ASP A 445 5.19 15.38 29.13
CA ASP A 445 5.55 16.65 28.45
C ASP A 445 4.36 17.55 28.07
N SER A 446 3.40 17.71 28.98
CA SER A 446 2.28 18.63 28.78
C SER A 446 2.78 20.07 28.56
N PRO A 447 2.49 20.70 27.41
CA PRO A 447 3.08 21.99 27.06
C PRO A 447 2.49 23.13 27.89
N HIS A 448 3.30 24.15 28.11
CA HIS A 448 2.84 25.41 28.71
C HIS A 448 2.01 26.19 27.69
N ILE A 449 0.96 26.86 28.15
CA ILE A 449 0.19 27.75 27.28
C ILE A 449 0.97 29.06 27.11
N HIS A 450 1.27 29.38 25.85
CA HIS A 450 2.02 30.58 25.49
C HIS A 450 1.28 31.87 25.92
N HIS A 451 2.04 32.92 26.24
CA HIS A 451 1.51 34.19 26.75
C HIS A 451 0.89 35.08 25.68
N HIS A 452 1.25 34.87 24.42
CA HIS A 452 0.68 35.57 23.28
C HIS A 452 -0.46 34.76 22.66
N ARG A 453 -1.61 35.41 22.47
CA ARG A 453 -2.73 34.89 21.68
C ARG A 453 -2.49 35.20 20.21
N LEU A 454 -2.87 34.28 19.33
CA LEU A 454 -2.64 34.40 17.89
C LEU A 454 -3.43 35.59 17.29
N ALA A 455 -4.75 35.67 17.51
CA ALA A 455 -5.59 36.69 16.90
C ALA A 455 -5.10 38.15 17.15
N PRO A 456 -4.85 38.61 18.40
CA PRO A 456 -4.35 39.97 18.62
C PRO A 456 -2.97 40.25 18.03
N ARG A 457 -2.17 39.20 17.78
CA ARG A 457 -0.84 39.34 17.16
C ARG A 457 -0.94 39.39 15.64
N LEU A 458 -1.88 38.66 15.06
CA LEU A 458 -2.21 38.76 13.64
C LEU A 458 -2.76 40.15 13.29
N ASP A 459 -3.67 40.69 14.12
CA ASP A 459 -4.20 42.05 13.95
C ASP A 459 -3.07 43.09 13.95
N LYS A 460 -2.09 42.95 14.86
CA LYS A 460 -0.90 43.83 14.92
C LYS A 460 0.02 43.68 13.71
N LEU A 461 0.06 42.51 13.08
CA LEU A 461 0.90 42.21 11.91
C LEU A 461 0.16 42.49 10.59
N GLY A 462 -1.09 42.98 10.64
CA GLY A 462 -1.92 43.16 9.46
C GLY A 462 -2.27 41.85 8.74
N VAL A 463 -2.14 40.71 9.43
CA VAL A 463 -2.45 39.38 8.88
C VAL A 463 -3.90 39.07 9.20
N GLN A 464 -4.66 38.70 8.18
CA GLN A 464 -6.09 38.45 8.33
C GLN A 464 -6.39 36.95 8.28
N TRP A 465 -7.52 36.57 8.89
CA TRP A 465 -8.10 35.24 8.68
C TRP A 465 -8.62 35.12 7.25
N ALA A 466 -8.23 34.04 6.58
CA ALA A 466 -8.73 33.70 5.26
C ALA A 466 -10.07 32.99 5.41
N SER A 467 -11.13 33.62 4.90
CA SER A 467 -12.45 33.02 4.73
C SER A 467 -12.77 32.92 3.24
N PRO A 468 -13.65 31.99 2.82
CA PRO A 468 -14.07 31.90 1.42
C PRO A 468 -14.55 33.24 0.86
N SER A 469 -15.33 34.01 1.63
CA SER A 469 -15.78 35.35 1.25
C SER A 469 -14.62 36.31 0.94
N ARG A 470 -13.63 36.40 1.83
CA ARG A 470 -12.46 37.28 1.65
C ARG A 470 -11.56 36.85 0.51
N LEU A 471 -11.39 35.54 0.32
CA LEU A 471 -10.58 35.03 -0.79
C LEU A 471 -11.22 35.33 -2.15
N LEU A 472 -12.55 35.35 -2.22
CA LEU A 472 -13.30 35.73 -3.43
C LEU A 472 -13.17 37.23 -3.74
N GLU A 473 -13.11 38.09 -2.71
CA GLU A 473 -12.95 39.54 -2.83
C GLU A 473 -11.56 39.96 -3.36
N LEU A 474 -10.56 39.07 -3.33
CA LEU A 474 -9.21 39.37 -3.85
C LEU A 474 -9.21 39.53 -5.37
N THR A 475 -8.66 40.65 -5.84
CA THR A 475 -8.35 40.90 -7.25
C THR A 475 -7.27 39.94 -7.77
N GLN A 476 -7.15 39.80 -9.09
CA GLN A 476 -6.14 38.93 -9.71
C GLN A 476 -4.69 39.33 -9.33
N ALA A 477 -4.43 40.63 -9.17
CA ALA A 477 -3.14 41.15 -8.75
C ALA A 477 -2.84 40.85 -7.26
N GLU A 478 -3.86 40.90 -6.39
CA GLU A 478 -3.72 40.54 -4.98
C GLU A 478 -3.48 39.04 -4.83
N ARG A 479 -4.24 38.20 -5.54
CA ARG A 479 -4.07 36.73 -5.49
C ARG A 479 -2.64 36.29 -5.82
N ARG A 480 -2.01 36.89 -6.84
CA ARG A 480 -0.62 36.58 -7.22
C ARG A 480 0.43 36.94 -6.16
N ARG A 481 0.10 37.89 -5.27
CA ARG A 481 0.98 38.35 -4.19
C ARG A 481 0.61 37.75 -2.84
N SER A 482 -0.49 37.01 -2.77
CA SER A 482 -1.06 36.49 -1.54
C SER A 482 -0.39 35.18 -1.13
N VAL A 483 0.00 35.06 0.14
CA VAL A 483 0.38 33.78 0.74
C VAL A 483 -0.71 33.36 1.71
N VAL A 484 -1.25 32.16 1.51
CA VAL A 484 -2.22 31.53 2.41
C VAL A 484 -1.51 30.43 3.20
N ILE A 485 -1.43 30.59 4.51
CA ILE A 485 -0.83 29.60 5.42
C ILE A 485 -1.97 28.80 6.02
N ALA A 486 -2.08 27.52 5.66
CA ALA A 486 -3.00 26.58 6.29
C ALA A 486 -2.27 25.82 7.40
N ALA A 487 -2.68 26.00 8.66
CA ALA A 487 -2.19 25.17 9.75
C ALA A 487 -2.89 23.80 9.71
N GLY A 488 -2.13 22.73 9.46
CA GLY A 488 -2.67 21.37 9.44
C GLY A 488 -2.97 20.86 10.85
N ALA A 489 -4.23 20.94 11.28
CA ALA A 489 -4.80 20.10 12.33
C ALA A 489 -6.30 19.91 12.04
N GLY A 490 -6.78 18.67 12.09
CA GLY A 490 -8.11 18.27 11.63
C GLY A 490 -9.26 18.95 12.35
N GLY A 491 -10.38 19.09 11.62
CA GLY A 491 -11.60 19.78 12.02
C GLY A 491 -11.90 20.93 11.05
N ASP A 492 -13.17 21.13 10.70
CA ASP A 492 -13.67 22.14 9.72
C ASP A 492 -13.25 23.60 10.01
N SER A 493 -12.52 23.86 11.09
CA SER A 493 -11.86 25.13 11.36
C SER A 493 -10.50 25.22 10.67
N GLY A 494 -10.46 25.04 9.35
CA GLY A 494 -9.29 25.34 8.51
C GLY A 494 -8.91 26.81 8.69
N GLN A 495 -8.07 27.07 9.68
CA GLN A 495 -7.59 28.39 10.04
C GLN A 495 -6.46 28.74 9.07
N ALA A 496 -6.87 29.27 7.93
CA ALA A 496 -5.98 29.80 6.92
C ALA A 496 -5.66 31.27 7.27
N LEU A 497 -4.39 31.64 7.22
CA LEU A 497 -3.91 33.00 7.45
C LEU A 497 -3.45 33.59 6.14
N TRP A 498 -3.81 34.85 5.89
CA TRP A 498 -3.45 35.54 4.67
C TRP A 498 -2.79 36.89 4.96
N ARG A 499 -1.69 37.16 4.25
CA ARG A 499 -1.01 38.46 4.26
C ARG A 499 -0.85 38.98 2.83
N HIS A 500 -1.20 40.24 2.63
CA HIS A 500 -0.85 41.00 1.43
C HIS A 500 0.56 41.59 1.60
N PRO A 501 1.54 41.35 0.69
CA PRO A 501 2.91 41.86 0.82
C PRO A 501 3.06 43.33 0.39
N ALA A 502 2.02 44.15 0.54
CA ALA A 502 2.09 45.59 0.27
C ALA A 502 1.56 46.42 1.44
N LEU A 503 1.87 45.97 2.66
CA LEU A 503 2.01 46.78 3.86
C LEU A 503 3.32 46.40 4.55
#